data_AF-A0A4E9EIJ7-F1
#
_entry.id   AF-A0A4E9EIJ7-F1
#
_cell.length_a   1.000
_cell.length_b   1.000
_cell.length_c   1.000
_cell.angle_alpha   90.00
_cell.angle_beta   90.00
_cell.angle_gamma   90.00
#
_symmetry.space_group_name_H-M   'P 1'
#
loop_
_entity.id
_entity.type
_entity.pdbx_description
1 polymer ?
#
loop_
_entity_poly.entity_id
_entity_poly.type
_entity_poly.pdbx_seq_one_letter_code
_entity_poly.pdbx_strand_id
1 'polypeptide(L)'
;MFTQFAQSQALGSTRDWHRKQLQQNFAVLQNITSYDTCLSCIRRRPQYGFPCGHLICRNCIRTFTPKCNSDPWMYVPESCHVCGQTAHGISIREFPETSRLRVLSIDGGGIRGSAPIGFLKAIQDEIDIPYYDVQRSFDVKVGTSSGVTLTRARDGSVFLATNYNSATADVQDSGYRYLELQEGQGQGKWWQVYFKPSRIGSHEVFQDGGLAVNNPVCIAIREARLLSPDLAEPSVVVSLGTGSASDDDNSSSGLFSAKFLPRISRALWKQTSSKATWKHLLSHQKAETNQKLFRFDVDFMGEEPLLDELCRQLRAELFLFELDQLNPPYFMRGAYQCTGRIICRLRAHTPEYKGFIGQLCDRAARFRVGAQLVRITDENINIDLCLEVRFAVPSLSSSISISLLEETDEEFHISGSPFTIEWLVSRQALNVPFGTSDHRELVYSDLDCVP
;
A
#
# COMPACT_ATOMS: atom_id res chain seq x y z
N MET A 1 38.88 -29.08 -1.52
CA MET A 1 37.43 -28.81 -1.35
C MET A 1 37.02 -28.69 0.12
N PHE A 2 37.44 -29.59 1.01
CA PHE A 2 37.15 -29.51 2.45
C PHE A 2 37.78 -28.32 3.19
N THR A 3 38.88 -27.76 2.70
CA THR A 3 39.58 -26.63 3.32
C THR A 3 38.94 -25.25 3.06
N GLN A 4 38.14 -25.10 2.00
CA GLN A 4 37.38 -23.86 1.74
C GLN A 4 36.08 -23.79 2.54
N PHE A 5 35.45 -24.94 2.83
CA PHE A 5 34.25 -25.02 3.67
C PHE A 5 34.55 -24.79 5.16
N ALA A 6 35.74 -25.19 5.64
CA ALA A 6 36.16 -24.89 7.01
C ALA A 6 36.49 -23.39 7.21
N GLN A 7 36.99 -22.71 6.18
CA GLN A 7 37.20 -21.26 6.20
C GLN A 7 35.88 -20.47 6.15
N SER A 8 34.80 -21.01 5.59
CA SER A 8 33.51 -20.31 5.50
C SER A 8 32.76 -20.20 6.85
N GLN A 9 32.99 -21.10 7.81
CA GLN A 9 32.37 -21.00 9.14
C GLN A 9 32.95 -19.88 10.01
N ALA A 10 34.15 -19.36 9.68
CA ALA A 10 34.80 -18.27 10.40
C ALA A 10 34.44 -16.86 9.88
N LEU A 11 33.63 -16.74 8.81
CA LEU A 11 33.50 -15.50 8.01
C LEU A 11 32.17 -14.74 8.11
N GLY A 12 31.22 -15.22 8.93
CA GLY A 12 29.88 -14.63 9.11
C GLY A 12 28.80 -15.32 8.27
N SER A 13 27.57 -14.81 8.31
CA SER A 13 26.46 -15.36 7.52
C SER A 13 26.67 -15.17 6.01
N THR A 14 26.00 -15.97 5.16
CA THR A 14 26.01 -15.79 3.69
C THR A 14 25.68 -14.34 3.28
N ARG A 15 24.78 -13.71 4.02
CA ARG A 15 24.45 -12.28 3.89
C ARG A 15 25.67 -11.38 4.09
N ASP A 16 26.46 -11.63 5.13
CA ASP A 16 27.62 -10.80 5.47
C ASP A 16 28.75 -10.99 4.45
N TRP A 17 28.91 -12.22 3.94
CA TRP A 17 29.86 -12.49 2.85
C TRP A 17 29.44 -11.75 1.57
N HIS A 18 28.17 -11.82 1.18
CA HIS A 18 27.66 -11.10 0.02
C HIS A 18 27.88 -9.58 0.14
N ARG A 19 27.62 -9.00 1.33
CA ARG A 19 27.88 -7.59 1.60
C ARG A 19 29.37 -7.23 1.39
N LYS A 20 30.30 -8.07 1.85
CA LYS A 20 31.75 -7.87 1.64
C LYS A 20 32.12 -7.91 0.15
N GLN A 21 31.51 -8.83 -0.63
CA GLN A 21 31.76 -8.93 -2.06
C GLN A 21 31.28 -7.68 -2.83
N LEU A 22 30.11 -7.14 -2.50
CA LEU A 22 29.64 -5.89 -3.07
C LEU A 22 30.59 -4.73 -2.73
N GLN A 23 30.99 -4.62 -1.46
CA GLN A 23 31.92 -3.59 -0.99
C GLN A 23 33.25 -3.57 -1.74
N GLN A 24 33.81 -4.75 -2.03
CA GLN A 24 35.05 -4.88 -2.80
C GLN A 24 34.92 -4.36 -4.24
N ASN A 25 33.70 -4.29 -4.78
CA ASN A 25 33.41 -3.93 -6.16
C ASN A 25 32.68 -2.58 -6.30
N PHE A 26 32.54 -1.79 -5.22
CA PHE A 26 31.81 -0.51 -5.25
C PHE A 26 32.30 0.46 -6.34
N ALA A 27 33.62 0.54 -6.59
CA ALA A 27 34.18 1.42 -7.61
C ALA A 27 33.68 1.10 -9.03
N VAL A 28 33.47 -0.19 -9.33
CA VAL A 28 32.90 -0.63 -10.62
C VAL A 28 31.40 -0.43 -10.63
N LEU A 29 30.72 -0.88 -9.56
CA LEU A 29 29.27 -0.85 -9.45
C LEU A 29 28.68 0.57 -9.41
N GLN A 30 29.45 1.55 -8.96
CA GLN A 30 29.06 2.96 -8.99
C GLN A 30 28.76 3.48 -10.41
N ASN A 31 29.41 2.91 -11.43
CA ASN A 31 29.29 3.36 -12.83
C ASN A 31 28.32 2.51 -13.65
N ILE A 32 27.60 1.59 -13.03
CA ILE A 32 26.66 0.68 -13.69
C ILE A 32 25.29 0.82 -13.05
N THR A 33 24.27 1.02 -13.87
CA THR A 33 22.86 1.10 -13.49
C THR A 33 22.09 -0.01 -14.24
N SER A 34 20.97 -0.45 -13.67
CA SER A 34 20.07 -1.37 -14.36
C SER A 34 18.65 -1.19 -13.86
N TYR A 35 17.71 -1.05 -14.80
CA TYR A 35 16.29 -0.90 -14.55
C TYR A 35 15.55 -2.24 -14.52
N ASP A 36 16.12 -3.27 -15.14
CA ASP A 36 15.51 -4.59 -15.26
C ASP A 36 16.06 -5.60 -14.25
N THR A 37 17.31 -5.43 -13.80
CA THR A 37 17.97 -6.38 -12.90
C THR A 37 18.60 -5.68 -11.71
N CYS A 38 18.21 -6.09 -10.50
CA CYS A 38 18.79 -5.57 -9.27
C CYS A 38 20.25 -5.98 -9.16
N LEU A 39 21.17 -5.03 -9.29
CA LEU A 39 22.61 -5.29 -9.25
C LEU A 39 23.12 -5.84 -7.91
N SER A 40 22.34 -5.72 -6.83
CA SER A 40 22.67 -6.41 -5.57
C SER A 40 22.54 -7.93 -5.70
N CYS A 41 21.42 -8.46 -6.24
CA CYS A 41 21.22 -9.91 -6.31
C CYS A 41 21.39 -10.53 -7.71
N ILE A 42 21.51 -9.70 -8.76
CA ILE A 42 21.67 -10.08 -10.17
C ILE A 42 20.56 -11.04 -10.65
N ARG A 43 19.38 -10.99 -10.00
CA ARG A 43 18.30 -11.97 -10.23
C ARG A 43 16.92 -11.36 -10.35
N ARG A 44 16.58 -10.42 -9.47
CA ARG A 44 15.21 -9.89 -9.36
C ARG A 44 15.12 -8.52 -9.99
N ARG A 45 13.95 -8.19 -10.55
CA ARG A 45 13.68 -6.83 -10.99
C ARG A 45 13.73 -5.87 -9.80
N PRO A 46 14.45 -4.74 -9.90
CA PRO A 46 14.54 -3.81 -8.80
C PRO A 46 13.29 -2.92 -8.73
N GLN A 47 12.95 -2.44 -7.53
CA GLN A 47 11.73 -1.66 -7.28
C GLN A 47 12.03 -0.29 -6.68
N TYR A 48 13.04 -0.17 -5.82
CA TYR A 48 13.30 1.04 -5.03
C TYR A 48 14.52 1.78 -5.56
N GLY A 49 14.33 3.04 -5.96
CA GLY A 49 15.39 3.91 -6.46
C GLY A 49 16.15 4.63 -5.36
N PHE A 50 17.45 4.76 -5.54
CA PHE A 50 18.37 5.48 -4.66
C PHE A 50 18.87 6.77 -5.34
N PRO A 51 19.24 7.83 -4.58
CA PRO A 51 19.80 9.07 -5.13
C PRO A 51 21.03 8.87 -6.02
N CYS A 52 21.78 7.80 -5.80
CA CYS A 52 22.94 7.42 -6.62
C CYS A 52 22.55 6.87 -8.01
N GLY A 53 21.26 6.70 -8.31
CA GLY A 53 20.75 6.13 -9.56
C GLY A 53 20.54 4.61 -9.54
N HIS A 54 20.98 3.91 -8.48
CA HIS A 54 20.76 2.47 -8.36
C HIS A 54 19.32 2.13 -8.00
N LEU A 55 18.85 1.02 -8.56
CA LEU A 55 17.55 0.43 -8.24
C LEU A 55 17.78 -0.90 -7.49
N ILE A 56 17.07 -1.07 -6.37
CA ILE A 56 17.20 -2.25 -5.48
C ILE A 56 15.86 -3.00 -5.40
N CYS A 57 15.89 -4.33 -5.45
CA CYS A 57 14.69 -5.15 -5.33
C CYS A 57 14.23 -5.26 -3.87
N ARG A 58 12.94 -5.53 -3.70
CA ARG A 58 12.28 -5.78 -2.41
C ARG A 58 13.06 -6.72 -1.49
N ASN A 59 13.50 -7.87 -1.98
CA ASN A 59 14.21 -8.84 -1.14
C ASN A 59 15.55 -8.29 -0.64
N CYS A 60 16.29 -7.56 -1.48
CA CYS A 60 17.55 -6.96 -1.05
C CYS A 60 17.32 -5.86 0.00
N ILE A 61 16.25 -5.07 -0.10
CA ILE A 61 15.88 -4.13 0.96
C ILE A 61 15.59 -4.88 2.26
N ARG A 62 14.73 -5.91 2.22
CA ARG A 62 14.38 -6.71 3.42
C ARG A 62 15.60 -7.38 4.07
N THR A 63 16.58 -7.80 3.27
CA THR A 63 17.76 -8.53 3.73
C THR A 63 18.87 -7.62 4.25
N PHE A 64 19.13 -6.49 3.57
CA PHE A 64 20.34 -5.69 3.81
C PHE A 64 20.08 -4.35 4.52
N THR A 65 18.83 -3.88 4.55
CA THR A 65 18.44 -2.63 5.21
C THR A 65 17.80 -2.93 6.57
N PRO A 66 18.21 -2.26 7.65
CA PRO A 66 17.54 -2.40 8.94
C PRO A 66 16.11 -1.83 8.89
N LYS A 67 15.23 -2.44 9.68
CA LYS A 67 13.89 -1.90 9.93
C LYS A 67 13.96 -0.71 10.89
N CYS A 68 13.02 0.21 10.76
CA CYS A 68 12.81 1.26 11.73
C CYS A 68 12.34 0.67 13.07
N ASN A 69 12.85 1.21 14.19
CA ASN A 69 12.48 0.73 15.52
C ASN A 69 11.01 1.00 15.85
N SER A 70 10.45 2.10 15.37
CA SER A 70 9.05 2.50 15.63
C SER A 70 8.05 1.95 14.62
N ASP A 71 8.52 1.44 13.47
CA ASP A 71 7.65 0.88 12.43
C ASP A 71 8.32 -0.32 11.73
N PRO A 72 7.84 -1.56 11.95
CA PRO A 72 8.48 -2.79 11.49
C PRO A 72 8.31 -3.00 9.98
N TRP A 73 7.53 -2.14 9.32
CA TRP A 73 7.29 -2.15 7.88
C TRP A 73 8.00 -0.99 7.17
N MET A 74 8.75 -0.18 7.92
CA MET A 74 9.57 0.89 7.36
C MET A 74 11.05 0.47 7.38
N TYR A 75 11.70 0.59 6.23
CA TYR A 75 13.12 0.36 6.02
C TYR A 75 13.80 1.70 5.77
N VAL A 76 14.85 2.00 6.53
CA VAL A 76 15.57 3.28 6.45
C VAL A 76 17.01 2.99 6.06
N PRO A 77 17.34 2.98 4.75
CA PRO A 77 18.70 2.73 4.31
C PRO A 77 19.60 3.93 4.60
N GLU A 78 20.73 3.69 5.25
CA GLU A 78 21.77 4.71 5.46
C GLU A 78 22.62 4.91 4.20
N SER A 79 22.84 3.84 3.42
CA SER A 79 23.62 3.84 2.19
C SER A 79 23.03 2.90 1.14
N CYS A 80 23.36 3.16 -0.13
CA CYS A 80 23.08 2.26 -1.23
C CYS A 80 23.86 0.96 -1.05
N HIS A 81 23.16 -0.16 -1.00
CA HIS A 81 23.80 -1.46 -0.82
C HIS A 81 24.69 -1.90 -2.01
N VAL A 82 24.53 -1.27 -3.19
CA VAL A 82 25.26 -1.61 -4.41
C VAL A 82 26.57 -0.84 -4.55
N CYS A 83 26.61 0.44 -4.18
CA CYS A 83 27.78 1.31 -4.40
C CYS A 83 28.29 2.03 -3.14
N GLY A 84 27.62 1.88 -1.99
CA GLY A 84 28.02 2.49 -0.72
C GLY A 84 27.73 3.98 -0.57
N GLN A 85 27.22 4.67 -1.60
CA GLN A 85 26.86 6.08 -1.49
C GLN A 85 25.74 6.31 -0.48
N THR A 86 25.79 7.42 0.25
CA THR A 86 24.82 7.73 1.30
C THR A 86 23.40 7.91 0.74
N ALA A 87 22.43 7.29 1.39
CA ALA A 87 21.04 7.22 0.98
C ALA A 87 20.16 8.20 1.80
N HIS A 88 20.62 9.44 1.97
CA HIS A 88 19.94 10.42 2.81
C HIS A 88 18.49 10.67 2.39
N GLY A 89 17.58 10.65 3.36
CA GLY A 89 16.16 11.01 3.16
C GLY A 89 15.30 9.93 2.52
N ILE A 90 15.82 8.71 2.31
CA ILE A 90 15.01 7.60 1.84
C ILE A 90 14.34 6.91 3.01
N SER A 91 13.03 6.70 2.91
CA SER A 91 12.30 5.73 3.72
C SER A 91 11.47 4.85 2.77
N ILE A 92 11.60 3.54 2.92
CA ILE A 92 10.90 2.56 2.10
C ILE A 92 9.90 1.87 3.00
N ARG A 93 8.62 2.07 2.73
CA ARG A 93 7.54 1.35 3.43
C ARG A 93 7.14 0.14 2.60
N GLU A 94 7.18 -1.02 3.25
CA GLU A 94 6.64 -2.28 2.76
C GLU A 94 5.23 -2.49 3.33
N PHE A 95 4.47 -3.37 2.70
CA PHE A 95 3.20 -3.85 3.23
C PHE A 95 3.35 -5.28 3.80
N PRO A 96 2.64 -5.60 4.90
CA PRO A 96 2.64 -6.94 5.47
C PRO A 96 2.16 -8.00 4.48
N GLU A 97 2.65 -9.23 4.61
CA GLU A 97 2.31 -10.31 3.68
C GLU A 97 0.83 -10.70 3.76
N THR A 98 0.22 -10.65 4.95
CA THR A 98 -1.20 -10.97 5.16
C THR A 98 -2.13 -9.74 5.09
N SER A 99 -1.61 -8.58 4.65
CA SER A 99 -2.41 -7.36 4.45
C SER A 99 -2.89 -7.26 3.01
N ARG A 100 -4.18 -6.97 2.80
CA ARG A 100 -4.66 -6.37 1.54
C ARG A 100 -4.22 -4.90 1.51
N LEU A 101 -4.03 -4.35 0.30
CA LEU A 101 -3.62 -2.96 0.15
C LEU A 101 -4.82 -2.02 0.35
N ARG A 102 -4.56 -0.83 0.90
CA ARG A 102 -5.54 0.26 1.05
C ARG A 102 -5.17 1.41 0.13
N VAL A 103 -6.14 1.94 -0.59
CA VAL A 103 -5.94 2.90 -1.67
C VAL A 103 -6.56 4.25 -1.30
N LEU A 104 -5.80 5.32 -1.53
CA LEU A 104 -6.27 6.70 -1.50
C LEU A 104 -6.16 7.31 -2.89
N SER A 105 -7.25 7.86 -3.38
CA SER A 105 -7.33 8.61 -4.63
C SER A 105 -7.73 10.06 -4.34
N ILE A 106 -7.01 11.04 -4.88
CA ILE A 106 -7.31 12.47 -4.70
C ILE A 106 -7.60 13.12 -6.04
N ASP A 107 -8.77 13.72 -6.16
CA ASP A 107 -9.20 14.41 -7.38
C ASP A 107 -8.43 15.70 -7.67
N GLY A 108 -8.52 16.11 -8.92
CA GLY A 108 -7.92 17.32 -9.45
C GLY A 108 -8.89 18.48 -9.30
N GLY A 109 -8.36 19.64 -8.90
CA GLY A 109 -9.20 20.81 -8.66
C GLY A 109 -8.47 22.14 -8.57
N GLY A 110 -7.16 22.18 -8.85
CA GLY A 110 -6.34 23.38 -8.71
C GLY A 110 -6.45 23.98 -7.29
N ILE A 111 -6.89 25.25 -7.20
CA ILE A 111 -7.09 25.95 -5.92
C ILE A 111 -8.12 25.28 -4.99
N ARG A 112 -9.01 24.42 -5.51
CA ARG A 112 -9.98 23.65 -4.70
C ARG A 112 -9.35 22.41 -4.04
N GLY A 113 -8.03 22.22 -4.19
CA GLY A 113 -7.28 21.17 -3.50
C GLY A 113 -7.30 21.26 -1.96
N SER A 114 -7.84 22.33 -1.38
CA SER A 114 -8.10 22.43 0.07
C SER A 114 -9.19 21.48 0.56
N ALA A 115 -10.15 21.09 -0.27
CA ALA A 115 -11.25 20.20 0.14
C ALA A 115 -10.74 18.79 0.54
N PRO A 116 -9.90 18.08 -0.26
CA PRO A 116 -9.27 16.84 0.17
C PRO A 116 -8.45 16.95 1.47
N ILE A 117 -7.81 18.10 1.71
CA ILE A 117 -7.08 18.36 2.96
C ILE A 117 -8.05 18.42 4.14
N GLY A 118 -9.20 19.08 3.98
CA GLY A 118 -10.28 19.09 4.97
C GLY A 118 -10.79 17.69 5.29
N PHE A 119 -11.02 16.85 4.29
CA PHE A 119 -11.43 15.45 4.50
C PHE A 119 -10.36 14.64 5.24
N LEU A 120 -9.09 14.74 4.85
CA LEU A 120 -8.00 14.06 5.56
C LEU A 120 -7.89 14.52 7.01
N LYS A 121 -8.10 15.82 7.27
CA LYS A 121 -8.14 16.35 8.64
C LYS A 121 -9.33 15.80 9.43
N ALA A 122 -10.52 15.70 8.83
CA ALA A 122 -11.68 15.10 9.47
C ALA A 122 -11.44 13.61 9.81
N ILE A 123 -10.86 12.84 8.89
CA ILE A 123 -10.49 11.43 9.16
C ILE A 123 -9.43 11.36 10.27
N GLN A 124 -8.44 12.25 10.25
CA GLN A 124 -7.41 12.33 11.29
C GLN A 124 -8.00 12.60 12.68
N ASP A 125 -8.97 13.50 12.76
CA ASP A 125 -9.63 13.90 14.01
C ASP A 125 -10.56 12.80 14.52
N GLU A 126 -11.26 12.11 13.63
CA GLU A 126 -12.18 11.02 13.99
C GLU A 126 -11.47 9.71 14.37
N ILE A 127 -10.35 9.37 13.70
CA ILE A 127 -9.51 8.24 14.11
C ILE A 127 -8.94 8.48 15.52
N ASP A 128 -8.61 9.74 15.82
CA ASP A 128 -8.14 10.26 17.10
C ASP A 128 -6.94 9.51 17.71
N ILE A 129 -6.12 8.84 16.91
CA ILE A 129 -4.91 8.18 17.44
C ILE A 129 -3.82 9.26 17.66
N PRO A 130 -3.31 9.44 18.89
CA PRO A 130 -2.31 10.47 19.18
C PRO A 130 -1.06 10.30 18.31
N TYR A 131 -0.55 11.39 17.71
CA TYR A 131 0.67 11.40 16.87
C TYR A 131 0.63 10.50 15.61
N TYR A 132 -0.50 9.86 15.33
CA TYR A 132 -0.65 9.02 14.15
C TYR A 132 -1.01 9.88 12.94
N ASP A 133 -0.18 9.81 11.89
CA ASP A 133 -0.49 10.41 10.61
C ASP A 133 -1.47 9.54 9.80
N VAL A 134 -2.68 10.05 9.52
CA VAL A 134 -3.72 9.35 8.75
C VAL A 134 -3.24 8.88 7.37
N GLN A 135 -2.25 9.54 6.77
CA GLN A 135 -1.63 9.08 5.53
C GLN A 135 -1.08 7.65 5.67
N ARG A 136 -0.70 7.19 6.87
CA ARG A 136 -0.18 5.83 7.12
C ARG A 136 -1.25 4.74 7.00
N SER A 137 -2.53 5.12 6.93
CA SER A 137 -3.67 4.22 6.73
C SER A 137 -3.77 3.71 5.29
N PHE A 138 -3.05 4.34 4.35
CA PHE A 138 -3.10 4.02 2.92
C PHE A 138 -1.74 3.57 2.40
N ASP A 139 -1.74 2.49 1.62
CA ASP A 139 -0.53 1.87 1.07
C ASP A 139 -0.25 2.40 -0.36
N VAL A 140 -1.29 2.63 -1.15
CA VAL A 140 -1.21 3.24 -2.49
C VAL A 140 -1.96 4.56 -2.49
N LYS A 141 -1.28 5.61 -2.96
CA LYS A 141 -1.81 6.99 -2.97
C LYS A 141 -1.60 7.57 -4.35
N VAL A 142 -2.67 7.95 -5.02
CA VAL A 142 -2.61 8.59 -6.34
C VAL A 142 -3.50 9.81 -6.34
N GLY A 143 -3.09 10.86 -7.02
CA GLY A 143 -3.82 12.09 -7.14
C GLY A 143 -3.56 12.80 -8.46
N THR A 144 -4.34 13.84 -8.71
CA THR A 144 -4.29 14.65 -9.93
C THR A 144 -4.00 16.09 -9.55
N SER A 145 -3.09 16.74 -10.27
CA SER A 145 -2.45 17.97 -9.81
C SER A 145 -1.67 17.66 -8.52
N SER A 146 -2.20 17.86 -7.32
CA SER A 146 -1.51 17.71 -6.02
C SER A 146 -0.92 16.32 -5.67
N GLY A 147 -1.09 15.29 -6.52
CA GLY A 147 -0.73 13.88 -6.21
C GLY A 147 -0.36 12.98 -7.39
N VAL A 148 0.33 13.48 -8.42
CA VAL A 148 1.13 12.68 -9.39
C VAL A 148 0.39 11.81 -10.43
N THR A 149 -0.41 12.46 -11.27
CA THR A 149 -0.70 12.03 -12.66
C THR A 149 -0.42 13.23 -13.57
N LEU A 150 0.04 12.98 -14.79
CA LEU A 150 0.52 14.00 -15.71
C LEU A 150 -0.12 13.81 -17.08
N THR A 151 -0.36 14.92 -17.78
CA THR A 151 -0.83 14.90 -19.18
C THR A 151 0.29 15.41 -20.08
N ARG A 152 0.65 14.65 -21.12
CA ARG A 152 1.65 15.10 -22.10
C ARG A 152 1.03 16.13 -23.04
N ALA A 153 1.67 17.29 -23.16
CA ALA A 153 1.10 18.44 -23.89
C ALA A 153 0.90 18.20 -25.40
N ARG A 154 1.70 17.31 -26.02
CA ARG A 154 1.70 17.12 -27.48
C ARG A 154 0.52 16.28 -27.99
N ASP A 155 0.10 15.28 -27.22
CA ASP A 155 -0.82 14.23 -27.66
C ASP A 155 -1.89 13.88 -26.62
N GLY A 156 -1.89 14.54 -25.45
CA GLY A 156 -2.86 14.29 -24.38
C GLY A 156 -2.67 12.96 -23.66
N SER A 157 -1.58 12.22 -23.92
CA SER A 157 -1.35 10.92 -23.28
C SER A 157 -1.10 11.07 -21.77
N VAL A 158 -1.64 10.12 -21.01
CA VAL A 158 -1.58 10.11 -19.54
C VAL A 158 -0.29 9.44 -19.08
N PHE A 159 0.39 10.07 -18.13
CA PHE A 159 1.58 9.56 -17.48
C PHE A 159 1.39 9.44 -15.97
N LEU A 160 1.89 8.35 -15.41
CA LEU A 160 1.99 8.15 -13.98
C LEU A 160 3.45 8.27 -13.56
N ALA A 161 3.74 9.19 -12.65
CA ALA A 161 5.05 9.25 -12.00
C ALA A 161 4.97 8.53 -10.65
N THR A 162 5.87 7.58 -10.44
CA THR A 162 5.88 6.69 -9.28
C THR A 162 7.19 6.82 -8.52
N ASN A 163 7.17 6.50 -7.22
CA ASN A 163 8.38 6.38 -6.40
C ASN A 163 8.97 4.96 -6.41
N TYR A 164 8.36 4.03 -7.17
CA TYR A 164 8.86 2.69 -7.44
C TYR A 164 9.04 2.48 -8.94
N ASN A 165 9.95 1.58 -9.29
CA ASN A 165 10.11 1.07 -10.64
C ASN A 165 9.01 0.06 -10.94
N SER A 166 8.10 0.40 -11.86
CA SER A 166 6.99 -0.48 -12.19
C SER A 166 7.49 -1.78 -12.82
N ALA A 167 6.88 -2.89 -12.39
CA ALA A 167 7.18 -4.22 -12.88
C ALA A 167 6.73 -4.44 -14.34
N THR A 168 5.91 -3.55 -14.89
CA THR A 168 5.28 -3.71 -16.19
C THR A 168 5.66 -2.56 -17.12
N ALA A 169 6.81 -2.68 -17.77
CA ALA A 169 7.24 -1.75 -18.82
C ALA A 169 6.34 -1.82 -20.08
N ASP A 170 5.43 -2.79 -20.18
CA ASP A 170 4.80 -3.11 -21.46
C ASP A 170 3.34 -3.59 -21.32
N VAL A 171 2.47 -2.80 -20.67
CA VAL A 171 1.02 -2.99 -20.85
C VAL A 171 0.54 -1.99 -21.89
N GLN A 172 0.51 -2.41 -23.15
CA GLN A 172 0.06 -1.58 -24.28
C GLN A 172 -1.42 -1.14 -24.19
N ASP A 173 -2.14 -1.56 -23.15
CA ASP A 173 -3.59 -1.34 -22.94
C ASP A 173 -3.92 -0.77 -21.55
N SER A 174 -3.02 0.02 -20.95
CA SER A 174 -3.22 0.60 -19.61
C SER A 174 -3.96 1.92 -19.55
N GLY A 175 -4.12 2.61 -20.68
CA GLY A 175 -4.66 3.98 -20.72
C GLY A 175 -3.72 5.05 -20.15
N TYR A 176 -2.57 4.66 -19.56
CA TYR A 176 -1.49 5.56 -19.12
C TYR A 176 -0.12 4.88 -19.25
N ARG A 177 0.95 5.67 -19.25
CA ARG A 177 2.35 5.21 -19.32
C ARG A 177 3.11 5.60 -18.06
N TYR A 178 4.16 4.87 -17.71
CA TYR A 178 5.06 5.30 -16.62
C TYR A 178 5.99 6.40 -17.11
N LEU A 179 6.23 7.38 -16.24
CA LEU A 179 7.27 8.37 -16.48
C LEU A 179 8.63 7.78 -16.09
N GLU A 180 9.44 7.45 -17.08
CA GLU A 180 10.79 6.95 -16.86
C GLU A 180 11.70 8.08 -16.35
N LEU A 181 12.31 7.88 -15.18
CA LEU A 181 13.40 8.72 -14.70
C LEU A 181 14.66 8.39 -15.50
N GLN A 182 15.13 9.33 -16.32
CA GLN A 182 16.39 9.19 -17.06
C GLN A 182 17.59 9.06 -16.10
N GLU A 183 18.64 8.37 -16.56
CA GLU A 183 19.90 8.19 -15.84
C GLU A 183 20.42 9.51 -15.24
N GLY A 184 20.69 9.49 -13.93
CA GLY A 184 21.23 10.64 -13.20
C GLY A 184 20.21 11.69 -12.74
N GLN A 185 18.92 11.56 -13.06
CA GLN A 185 17.89 12.39 -12.45
C GLN A 185 17.36 11.74 -11.16
N GLY A 186 17.70 12.33 -10.01
CA GLY A 186 17.07 11.99 -8.74
C GLY A 186 15.54 12.19 -8.79
N GLN A 187 14.80 11.53 -7.89
CA GLN A 187 13.34 11.65 -7.83
C GLN A 187 12.92 13.14 -7.80
N GLY A 188 12.29 13.58 -8.88
CA GLY A 188 12.09 15.00 -9.17
C GLY A 188 11.12 15.69 -8.22
N LYS A 189 11.24 17.01 -8.15
CA LYS A 189 10.30 17.91 -7.49
C LYS A 189 9.02 18.06 -8.35
N TRP A 190 8.22 16.99 -8.43
CA TRP A 190 7.08 16.85 -9.37
C TRP A 190 6.03 17.96 -9.29
N TRP A 191 6.00 18.69 -8.17
CA TRP A 191 5.13 19.85 -7.98
C TRP A 191 5.42 21.04 -8.90
N GLN A 192 6.54 21.06 -9.60
CA GLN A 192 6.86 22.16 -10.53
C GLN A 192 5.95 22.19 -11.76
N VAL A 193 5.29 21.07 -12.10
CA VAL A 193 4.38 20.96 -13.27
C VAL A 193 3.04 21.68 -13.06
N TYR A 194 2.72 22.11 -11.84
CA TYR A 194 1.39 22.63 -11.47
C TYR A 194 1.03 24.00 -12.05
N PHE A 195 2.01 24.90 -12.18
CA PHE A 195 1.72 26.30 -12.52
C PHE A 195 2.08 26.65 -13.95
N LYS A 196 2.99 25.89 -14.57
CA LYS A 196 3.39 26.04 -15.97
C LYS A 196 3.76 24.68 -16.57
N PRO A 197 3.42 24.44 -17.85
CA PRO A 197 3.91 23.27 -18.57
C PRO A 197 5.42 23.16 -18.38
N SER A 198 5.85 22.04 -17.80
CA SER A 198 7.23 21.88 -17.36
C SER A 198 7.88 20.79 -18.18
N ARG A 199 9.12 21.07 -18.61
CA ARG A 199 9.92 20.08 -19.31
C ARG A 199 10.48 19.10 -18.28
N ILE A 200 10.15 17.83 -18.45
CA ILE A 200 10.76 16.74 -17.67
C ILE A 200 11.62 15.92 -18.64
N GLY A 201 12.88 15.67 -18.26
CA GLY A 201 13.85 14.99 -19.13
C GLY A 201 14.28 15.84 -20.33
N SER A 202 14.75 15.17 -21.39
CA SER A 202 15.41 15.84 -22.52
C SER A 202 14.46 16.64 -23.42
N HIS A 203 13.20 16.23 -23.68
CA HIS A 203 12.36 16.93 -24.68
C HIS A 203 10.83 16.92 -24.49
N GLU A 204 10.28 16.48 -23.35
CA GLU A 204 8.82 16.35 -23.20
C GLU A 204 8.21 17.37 -22.23
N VAL A 205 7.11 18.00 -22.65
CA VAL A 205 6.37 18.98 -21.87
C VAL A 205 5.16 18.29 -21.25
N PHE A 206 5.11 18.30 -19.92
CA PHE A 206 3.99 17.77 -19.14
C PHE A 206 3.16 18.91 -18.54
N GLN A 207 1.88 18.61 -18.32
CA GLN A 207 0.85 19.49 -17.76
C GLN A 207 0.04 18.72 -16.72
N ASP A 208 -0.91 19.39 -16.08
CA ASP A 208 -1.81 18.82 -15.08
C ASP A 208 -2.51 17.54 -15.59
N GLY A 209 -2.41 16.46 -14.81
CA GLY A 209 -3.12 15.20 -15.05
C GLY A 209 -4.63 15.37 -15.11
N GLY A 210 -5.19 16.36 -14.41
CA GLY A 210 -6.63 16.66 -14.40
C GLY A 210 -7.23 17.00 -15.76
N LEU A 211 -6.39 17.38 -16.74
CA LEU A 211 -6.82 17.61 -18.12
C LEU A 211 -7.30 16.32 -18.82
N ALA A 212 -6.69 15.18 -18.50
CA ALA A 212 -7.02 13.90 -19.09
C ALA A 212 -7.75 12.96 -18.11
N VAL A 213 -7.36 12.99 -16.83
CA VAL A 213 -7.92 12.17 -15.76
C VAL A 213 -8.10 13.05 -14.54
N ASN A 214 -9.34 13.43 -14.19
CA ASN A 214 -9.58 14.26 -13.00
C ASN A 214 -9.80 13.46 -11.71
N ASN A 215 -10.19 12.19 -11.83
CA ASN A 215 -10.33 11.25 -10.73
C ASN A 215 -9.46 10.01 -11.04
N PRO A 216 -8.29 9.85 -10.39
CA PRO A 216 -7.36 8.79 -10.72
C PRO A 216 -7.67 7.46 -10.02
N VAL A 217 -8.85 7.27 -9.44
CA VAL A 217 -9.17 6.09 -8.62
C VAL A 217 -8.95 4.77 -9.36
N CYS A 218 -9.29 4.70 -10.65
CA CYS A 218 -9.06 3.50 -11.46
C CYS A 218 -7.57 3.21 -11.66
N ILE A 219 -6.74 4.25 -11.81
CA ILE A 219 -5.28 4.13 -11.88
C ILE A 219 -4.75 3.64 -10.53
N ALA A 220 -5.24 4.21 -9.42
CA ALA A 220 -4.83 3.85 -8.07
C ALA A 220 -5.13 2.38 -7.72
N ILE A 221 -6.34 1.91 -8.05
CA ILE A 221 -6.73 0.50 -7.86
C ILE A 221 -5.87 -0.41 -8.73
N ARG A 222 -5.60 -0.01 -9.99
CA ARG A 222 -4.75 -0.79 -10.89
C ARG A 222 -3.32 -0.92 -10.37
N GLU A 223 -2.72 0.17 -9.90
CA GLU A 223 -1.37 0.13 -9.30
C GLU A 223 -1.34 -0.76 -8.04
N ALA A 224 -2.37 -0.71 -7.19
CA ALA A 224 -2.46 -1.62 -6.05
C ALA A 224 -2.47 -3.09 -6.50
N ARG A 225 -3.24 -3.43 -7.54
CA ARG A 225 -3.25 -4.78 -8.12
C ARG A 225 -1.90 -5.18 -8.72
N LEU A 226 -1.18 -4.25 -9.34
CA LEU A 226 0.15 -4.52 -9.91
C LEU A 226 1.22 -4.70 -8.83
N LEU A 227 1.14 -3.95 -7.73
CA LEU A 227 2.02 -4.08 -6.57
C LEU A 227 1.76 -5.36 -5.78
N SER A 228 0.54 -5.91 -5.89
CA SER A 228 0.16 -7.15 -5.23
C SER A 228 -0.72 -8.03 -6.13
N PRO A 229 -0.14 -8.68 -7.16
CA PRO A 229 -0.91 -9.45 -8.15
C PRO A 229 -1.71 -10.59 -7.55
N ASP A 230 -1.18 -11.24 -6.51
CA ASP A 230 -1.82 -12.34 -5.78
C ASP A 230 -2.93 -11.86 -4.83
N LEU A 231 -3.08 -10.54 -4.68
CA LEU A 231 -4.02 -9.83 -3.83
C LEU A 231 -4.92 -8.98 -4.74
N ALA A 232 -5.72 -9.68 -5.55
CA ALA A 232 -6.39 -9.13 -6.73
C ALA A 232 -7.25 -7.89 -6.47
N GLU A 233 -7.61 -7.56 -5.22
CA GLU A 233 -8.33 -6.34 -4.88
C GLU A 233 -7.90 -5.70 -3.55
N PRO A 234 -7.80 -4.36 -3.50
CA PRO A 234 -7.57 -3.64 -2.26
C PRO A 234 -8.78 -3.75 -1.32
N SER A 235 -8.54 -3.79 0.00
CA SER A 235 -9.60 -3.93 1.00
C SER A 235 -10.40 -2.64 1.17
N VAL A 236 -9.73 -1.50 1.15
CA VAL A 236 -10.33 -0.18 1.28
C VAL A 236 -9.86 0.72 0.13
N VAL A 237 -10.81 1.41 -0.50
CA VAL A 237 -10.53 2.48 -1.46
C VAL A 237 -11.25 3.74 -1.01
N VAL A 238 -10.49 4.80 -0.77
CA VAL A 238 -11.03 6.13 -0.47
C VAL A 238 -10.75 7.06 -1.64
N SER A 239 -11.78 7.68 -2.19
CA SER A 239 -11.70 8.69 -3.24
C SER A 239 -12.15 10.04 -2.69
N LEU A 240 -11.28 11.05 -2.75
CA LEU A 240 -11.54 12.39 -2.24
C LEU A 240 -11.75 13.35 -3.40
N GLY A 241 -12.97 13.87 -3.52
CA GLY A 241 -13.38 14.89 -4.47
C GLY A 241 -12.96 16.29 -4.05
N THR A 242 -12.84 17.18 -5.03
CA THR A 242 -12.58 18.61 -4.81
C THR A 242 -13.84 19.48 -4.90
N GLY A 243 -15.03 18.86 -4.89
CA GLY A 243 -16.30 19.53 -5.15
C GLY A 243 -16.58 19.77 -6.63
N SER A 244 -17.87 19.85 -6.96
CA SER A 244 -18.39 20.28 -8.26
C SER A 244 -19.23 21.55 -8.08
N ALA A 245 -19.14 22.51 -9.00
CA ALA A 245 -20.11 23.61 -9.03
C ALA A 245 -21.50 23.05 -9.34
N SER A 246 -22.56 23.55 -8.68
CA SER A 246 -23.93 23.17 -9.02
C SER A 246 -24.25 23.61 -10.45
N ASP A 247 -24.94 22.76 -11.21
CA ASP A 247 -25.55 23.11 -12.50
C ASP A 247 -26.83 23.96 -12.24
N ASP A 248 -26.76 24.97 -11.36
CA ASP A 248 -27.84 25.96 -11.23
C ASP A 248 -27.77 26.94 -12.40
N ASP A 249 -28.33 26.51 -13.53
CA ASP A 249 -28.65 27.37 -14.66
C ASP A 249 -29.76 28.36 -14.26
N ASN A 250 -29.37 29.42 -13.55
CA ASN A 250 -30.18 30.63 -13.38
C ASN A 250 -29.33 31.89 -13.53
N SER A 251 -28.46 31.91 -14.55
CA SER A 251 -27.80 33.14 -15.00
C SER A 251 -28.23 33.50 -16.42
N SER A 252 -28.59 34.76 -16.57
CA SER A 252 -29.21 35.37 -17.73
C SER A 252 -28.52 35.04 -19.06
N SER A 253 -29.36 34.76 -20.06
CA SER A 253 -29.02 34.54 -21.45
C SER A 253 -28.21 35.70 -22.05
N GLY A 254 -26.89 35.63 -21.93
CA GLY A 254 -25.95 36.49 -22.64
C GLY A 254 -25.28 35.74 -23.79
N LEU A 255 -25.19 36.40 -24.96
CA LEU A 255 -24.58 35.92 -26.23
C LEU A 255 -23.13 35.37 -26.12
N PHE A 256 -22.49 35.43 -24.95
CA PHE A 256 -21.16 34.90 -24.69
C PHE A 256 -21.14 33.44 -24.16
N SER A 257 -22.22 32.92 -23.57
CA SER A 257 -22.28 31.53 -23.05
C SER A 257 -22.51 30.47 -24.16
N ALA A 258 -22.86 30.93 -25.36
CA ALA A 258 -23.14 30.13 -26.55
C ALA A 258 -21.91 29.94 -27.48
N LYS A 259 -20.73 30.46 -27.13
CA LYS A 259 -19.52 30.36 -27.97
C LYS A 259 -18.89 28.96 -27.92
N PHE A 260 -18.21 28.57 -29.00
CA PHE A 260 -17.61 27.23 -29.19
C PHE A 260 -16.57 26.86 -28.11
N LEU A 261 -15.69 27.80 -27.72
CA LEU A 261 -14.63 27.54 -26.72
C LEU A 261 -15.18 27.25 -25.30
N PRO A 262 -16.14 28.02 -24.74
CA PRO A 262 -16.82 27.68 -23.49
C PRO A 262 -17.65 26.39 -23.54
N ARG A 263 -18.13 25.99 -24.72
CA ARG A 263 -18.87 24.74 -24.91
C ARG A 263 -17.92 23.53 -24.93
N ILE A 264 -16.77 23.65 -25.60
CA ILE A 264 -15.72 22.64 -25.58
C ILE A 264 -15.15 22.49 -24.18
N SER A 265 -14.88 23.60 -23.47
CA SER A 265 -14.45 23.49 -22.07
C SER A 265 -15.52 22.76 -21.26
N ARG A 266 -16.78 23.17 -21.30
CA ARG A 266 -17.84 22.47 -20.56
C ARG A 266 -17.99 20.99 -20.95
N ALA A 267 -17.84 20.65 -22.23
CA ALA A 267 -17.87 19.28 -22.73
C ALA A 267 -16.67 18.45 -22.24
N LEU A 268 -15.45 19.02 -22.29
CA LEU A 268 -14.23 18.44 -21.72
C LEU A 268 -14.37 18.21 -20.22
N TRP A 269 -14.85 19.21 -19.47
CA TRP A 269 -15.08 19.13 -18.03
C TRP A 269 -16.19 18.12 -17.67
N LYS A 270 -17.21 17.94 -18.52
CA LYS A 270 -18.24 16.89 -18.35
C LYS A 270 -17.68 15.50 -18.66
N GLN A 271 -16.80 15.37 -19.66
CA GLN A 271 -16.12 14.13 -20.03
C GLN A 271 -15.07 13.68 -19.00
N THR A 272 -14.44 14.63 -18.30
CA THR A 272 -13.51 14.37 -17.19
C THR A 272 -14.18 14.47 -15.81
N SER A 273 -15.52 14.46 -15.75
CA SER A 273 -16.23 14.65 -14.48
C SER A 273 -15.93 13.52 -13.49
N SER A 274 -15.38 13.88 -12.33
CA SER A 274 -15.00 12.92 -11.29
C SER A 274 -16.15 12.01 -10.83
N LYS A 275 -17.38 12.56 -10.81
CA LYS A 275 -18.62 11.83 -10.47
C LYS A 275 -18.97 10.77 -11.51
N ALA A 276 -18.72 11.00 -12.81
CA ALA A 276 -18.94 10.00 -13.85
C ALA A 276 -17.94 8.84 -13.75
N THR A 277 -16.65 9.14 -13.50
CA THR A 277 -15.63 8.11 -13.26
C THR A 277 -15.98 7.24 -12.05
N TRP A 278 -16.45 7.85 -10.96
CA TRP A 278 -16.89 7.11 -9.78
C TRP A 278 -18.11 6.22 -10.07
N LYS A 279 -19.14 6.74 -10.76
CA LYS A 279 -20.30 5.94 -11.17
C LYS A 279 -19.92 4.77 -12.07
N HIS A 280 -18.98 4.97 -13.00
CA HIS A 280 -18.46 3.91 -13.86
C HIS A 280 -17.69 2.86 -13.07
N LEU A 281 -16.92 3.24 -12.04
CA LEU A 281 -16.26 2.29 -11.14
C LEU A 281 -17.29 1.43 -10.41
N LEU A 282 -18.32 2.05 -9.82
CA LEU A 282 -19.40 1.34 -9.12
C LEU A 282 -20.16 0.39 -10.06
N SER A 283 -20.40 0.76 -11.32
CA SER A 283 -21.10 -0.10 -12.28
C SER A 283 -20.31 -1.33 -12.71
N HIS A 284 -18.99 -1.34 -12.49
CA HIS A 284 -18.11 -2.47 -12.81
C HIS A 284 -17.72 -3.29 -11.56
N GLN A 285 -18.27 -2.95 -10.40
CA GLN A 285 -18.04 -3.72 -9.18
C GLN A 285 -18.80 -5.05 -9.29
N LYS A 286 -18.09 -6.18 -9.13
CA LYS A 286 -18.75 -7.48 -9.04
C LYS A 286 -19.47 -7.57 -7.69
N ALA A 287 -20.67 -8.13 -7.68
CA ALA A 287 -21.50 -8.24 -6.46
C ALA A 287 -20.83 -9.03 -5.31
N GLU A 288 -19.75 -9.77 -5.58
CA GLU A 288 -19.05 -10.64 -4.63
C GLU A 288 -17.73 -10.05 -4.06
N THR A 289 -17.37 -8.81 -4.40
CA THR A 289 -16.10 -8.22 -3.91
C THR A 289 -16.24 -7.70 -2.48
N ASN A 290 -15.37 -8.11 -1.56
CA ASN A 290 -15.28 -7.57 -0.19
C ASN A 290 -14.57 -6.20 -0.12
N GLN A 291 -14.44 -5.51 -1.25
CA GLN A 291 -13.83 -4.19 -1.32
C GLN A 291 -14.78 -3.12 -0.77
N LYS A 292 -14.30 -2.34 0.20
CA LYS A 292 -15.01 -1.19 0.76
C LYS A 292 -14.62 0.08 0.00
N LEU A 293 -15.61 0.71 -0.64
CA LEU A 293 -15.45 1.89 -1.49
C LEU A 293 -16.07 3.11 -0.79
N PHE A 294 -15.25 4.13 -0.53
CA PHE A 294 -15.69 5.39 0.06
C PHE A 294 -15.40 6.56 -0.88
N ARG A 295 -16.38 7.42 -1.11
CA ARG A 295 -16.23 8.66 -1.88
C ARG A 295 -16.73 9.84 -1.07
N PHE A 296 -15.83 10.77 -0.81
CA PHE A 296 -16.16 12.05 -0.19
C PHE A 296 -16.11 13.13 -1.27
N ASP A 297 -17.20 13.87 -1.44
CA ASP A 297 -17.25 15.01 -2.36
C ASP A 297 -17.97 16.16 -1.67
N VAL A 298 -17.70 17.39 -2.10
CA VAL A 298 -18.35 18.57 -1.52
C VAL A 298 -19.71 18.73 -2.19
N ASP A 299 -20.70 18.00 -1.70
CA ASP A 299 -22.13 18.27 -1.93
C ASP A 299 -22.75 18.59 -0.55
N PHE A 300 -23.03 19.87 -0.30
CA PHE A 300 -23.69 20.28 0.93
C PHE A 300 -25.16 19.84 0.89
N MET A 301 -25.53 18.80 1.65
CA MET A 301 -26.84 18.55 2.35
C MET A 301 -26.97 17.07 2.80
N GLY A 302 -26.56 16.74 4.05
CA GLY A 302 -26.77 15.46 4.79
C GLY A 302 -26.04 14.21 4.23
N GLU A 303 -25.66 13.15 4.97
CA GLU A 303 -25.74 12.68 6.37
C GLU A 303 -24.30 12.24 6.79
N GLU A 304 -23.96 12.25 8.08
CA GLU A 304 -22.59 12.04 8.64
C GLU A 304 -22.05 10.58 8.82
N PRO A 305 -22.72 9.45 8.48
CA PRO A 305 -22.24 8.12 8.93
C PRO A 305 -21.04 7.55 8.15
N LEU A 306 -20.75 8.05 6.96
CA LEU A 306 -19.67 7.53 6.09
C LEU A 306 -18.26 7.76 6.67
N LEU A 307 -18.07 8.84 7.43
CA LEU A 307 -16.77 9.17 8.02
C LEU A 307 -16.44 8.25 9.20
N ASP A 308 -17.40 8.06 10.11
CA ASP A 308 -17.28 7.19 11.27
C ASP A 308 -17.08 5.72 10.85
N GLU A 309 -17.86 5.22 9.87
CA GLU A 309 -17.67 3.88 9.30
C GLU A 309 -16.26 3.70 8.72
N LEU A 310 -15.77 4.69 7.94
CA LEU A 310 -14.41 4.64 7.41
C LEU A 310 -13.38 4.63 8.54
N CYS A 311 -13.53 5.47 9.56
CA CYS A 311 -12.55 5.57 10.64
C CYS A 311 -12.49 4.27 11.46
N ARG A 312 -13.63 3.66 11.76
CA ARG A 312 -13.68 2.32 12.39
C ARG A 312 -13.05 1.25 11.50
N GLN A 313 -13.30 1.28 10.19
CA GLN A 313 -12.66 0.37 9.24
C GLN A 313 -11.13 0.57 9.20
N LEU A 314 -10.64 1.82 9.18
CA LEU A 314 -9.20 2.11 9.17
C LEU A 314 -8.52 1.70 10.49
N ARG A 315 -9.21 1.82 11.63
CA ARG A 315 -8.76 1.31 12.93
C ARG A 315 -8.66 -0.22 12.92
N ALA A 316 -9.66 -0.93 12.40
CA ALA A 316 -9.61 -2.39 12.26
C ALA A 316 -8.46 -2.85 11.33
N GLU A 317 -8.20 -2.12 10.25
CA GLU A 317 -7.09 -2.34 9.31
C GLU A 317 -5.68 -2.12 9.92
N LEU A 318 -5.58 -1.64 11.17
CA LEU A 318 -4.34 -1.65 11.94
C LEU A 318 -4.01 -3.02 12.54
N PHE A 319 -4.91 -4.00 12.44
CA PHE A 319 -4.67 -5.37 12.88
C PHE A 319 -4.46 -6.32 11.70
N LEU A 320 -3.58 -7.28 11.92
CA LEU A 320 -3.22 -8.34 10.98
C LEU A 320 -3.44 -9.69 11.65
N PHE A 321 -3.61 -10.73 10.84
CA PHE A 321 -3.55 -12.10 11.31
C PHE A 321 -2.42 -12.85 10.61
N GLU A 322 -1.69 -13.65 11.38
CA GLU A 322 -0.65 -14.55 10.87
C GLU A 322 -0.83 -15.93 11.50
N LEU A 323 -0.79 -16.98 10.68
CA LEU A 323 -0.69 -18.35 11.18
C LEU A 323 0.62 -18.53 11.95
N ASP A 324 0.57 -19.36 12.98
CA ASP A 324 1.76 -19.75 13.71
C ASP A 324 2.65 -20.60 12.81
N GLN A 325 3.91 -20.17 12.68
CA GLN A 325 4.90 -20.84 11.85
C GLN A 325 5.40 -22.13 12.50
N LEU A 326 5.40 -22.19 13.83
CA LEU A 326 5.85 -23.38 14.58
C LEU A 326 4.74 -24.43 14.69
N ASN A 327 3.49 -24.01 14.53
CA ASN A 327 2.31 -24.88 14.59
C ASN A 327 1.44 -24.67 13.35
N PRO A 328 1.91 -25.11 12.17
CA PRO A 328 1.16 -24.95 10.93
C PRO A 328 -0.18 -25.71 10.97
N PRO A 329 -1.17 -25.33 10.13
CA PRO A 329 -2.46 -26.01 10.09
C PRO A 329 -2.33 -27.53 9.88
N TYR A 330 -3.00 -28.32 10.72
CA TYR A 330 -2.99 -29.78 10.65
C TYR A 330 -4.41 -30.36 10.70
N PHE A 331 -4.63 -31.49 10.04
CA PHE A 331 -5.96 -32.11 10.00
C PHE A 331 -6.17 -33.04 11.19
N MET A 332 -7.25 -32.85 11.95
CA MET A 332 -7.58 -33.68 13.10
C MET A 332 -9.09 -33.76 13.27
N ARG A 333 -9.62 -34.98 13.44
CA ARG A 333 -11.06 -35.25 13.73
C ARG A 333 -12.03 -34.59 12.74
N GLY A 334 -11.69 -34.58 11.45
CA GLY A 334 -12.58 -34.09 10.39
C GLY A 334 -12.50 -32.60 10.08
N ALA A 335 -11.59 -31.85 10.72
CA ALA A 335 -11.35 -30.44 10.44
C ALA A 335 -9.85 -30.10 10.54
N TYR A 336 -9.43 -29.05 9.85
CA TYR A 336 -8.11 -28.45 10.03
C TYR A 336 -8.10 -27.61 11.28
N GLN A 337 -7.19 -27.91 12.19
CA GLN A 337 -6.89 -27.11 13.37
C GLN A 337 -5.87 -26.04 12.98
N CYS A 338 -6.16 -24.79 13.32
CA CYS A 338 -5.33 -23.65 12.99
C CYS A 338 -5.00 -22.88 14.28
N THR A 339 -3.72 -22.54 14.43
CA THR A 339 -3.22 -21.62 15.46
C THR A 339 -2.63 -20.43 14.75
N GLY A 340 -2.91 -19.23 15.26
CA GLY A 340 -2.31 -18.02 14.74
C GLY A 340 -2.40 -16.87 15.73
N ARG A 341 -1.95 -15.70 15.30
CA ARG A 341 -1.82 -14.53 16.17
C ARG A 341 -2.42 -13.32 15.49
N ILE A 342 -3.22 -12.57 16.24
CA ILE A 342 -3.68 -11.23 15.85
C ILE A 342 -2.62 -10.24 16.34
N ILE A 343 -2.09 -9.43 15.43
CA ILE A 343 -0.96 -8.54 15.67
C ILE A 343 -1.35 -7.11 15.29
N CYS A 344 -0.90 -6.11 16.08
CA CYS A 344 -1.07 -4.70 15.74
C CYS A 344 0.07 -4.20 14.84
N ARG A 345 -0.25 -3.35 13.86
CA ARG A 345 0.74 -2.68 12.99
C ARG A 345 1.54 -1.61 13.71
N LEU A 346 0.97 -1.00 14.75
CA LEU A 346 1.66 -0.03 15.60
C LEU A 346 2.55 -0.77 16.63
N ARG A 347 3.67 -0.16 17.01
CA ARG A 347 4.65 -0.76 17.92
C ARG A 347 4.44 -0.32 19.35
N ALA A 348 4.58 -1.25 20.28
CA ALA A 348 4.61 -0.90 21.70
C ALA A 348 5.69 0.13 22.01
N HIS A 349 5.49 0.85 23.11
CA HIS A 349 6.34 1.95 23.56
C HIS A 349 6.35 3.19 22.65
N THR A 350 5.54 3.22 21.59
CA THR A 350 5.25 4.45 20.83
C THR A 350 4.02 5.14 21.42
N PRO A 351 3.96 6.49 21.43
CA PRO A 351 2.81 7.20 21.96
C PRO A 351 1.53 6.92 21.16
N GLU A 352 1.65 6.70 19.84
CA GLU A 352 0.55 6.31 18.96
C GLU A 352 -0.07 4.98 19.40
N TYR A 353 0.77 3.96 19.63
CA TYR A 353 0.30 2.65 20.07
C TYR A 353 -0.37 2.72 21.43
N LYS A 354 0.27 3.40 22.40
CA LYS A 354 -0.26 3.52 23.75
C LYS A 354 -1.63 4.20 23.76
N GLY A 355 -1.78 5.28 23.01
CA GLY A 355 -3.07 5.97 22.85
C GLY A 355 -4.12 5.08 22.18
N PHE A 356 -3.76 4.41 21.10
CA PHE A 356 -4.69 3.55 20.36
C PHE A 356 -5.18 2.36 21.18
N ILE A 357 -4.28 1.61 21.82
CA ILE A 357 -4.69 0.46 22.66
C ILE A 357 -5.49 0.93 23.88
N GLY A 358 -5.13 2.06 24.49
CA GLY A 358 -5.92 2.67 25.56
C GLY A 358 -7.36 2.95 25.14
N GLN A 359 -7.56 3.61 23.99
CA GLN A 359 -8.90 3.84 23.42
C GLN A 359 -9.68 2.55 23.19
N LEU A 360 -9.02 1.50 22.70
CA LEU A 360 -9.67 0.19 22.49
C LEU A 360 -10.07 -0.46 23.82
N CYS A 361 -9.25 -0.34 24.87
CA CYS A 361 -9.61 -0.79 26.21
C CYS A 361 -10.83 -0.03 26.75
N ASP A 362 -10.83 1.30 26.65
CA ASP A 362 -11.93 2.17 27.10
C ASP A 362 -13.25 1.80 26.41
N ARG A 363 -13.17 1.46 25.12
CA ARG A 363 -14.28 1.01 24.26
C ARG A 363 -14.66 -0.47 24.44
N ALA A 364 -14.03 -1.17 25.39
CA ALA A 364 -14.18 -2.60 25.65
C ALA A 364 -14.05 -3.47 24.38
N ALA A 365 -13.07 -3.13 23.53
CA ALA A 365 -12.93 -3.70 22.20
C ALA A 365 -12.61 -5.21 22.22
N ARG A 366 -13.15 -5.92 21.22
CA ARG A 366 -13.07 -7.38 21.10
C ARG A 366 -12.81 -7.79 19.66
N PHE A 367 -12.03 -8.84 19.46
CA PHE A 367 -11.94 -9.54 18.18
C PHE A 367 -12.92 -10.70 18.14
N ARG A 368 -13.71 -10.81 17.07
CA ARG A 368 -14.48 -12.02 16.76
C ARG A 368 -13.69 -12.91 15.82
N VAL A 369 -13.52 -14.18 16.20
CA VAL A 369 -12.89 -15.23 15.39
C VAL A 369 -13.82 -16.44 15.41
N GLY A 370 -14.68 -16.57 14.39
CA GLY A 370 -15.77 -17.54 14.41
C GLY A 370 -16.68 -17.32 15.63
N ALA A 371 -16.79 -18.33 16.50
CA ALA A 371 -17.56 -18.24 17.75
C ALA A 371 -16.77 -17.65 18.93
N GLN A 372 -15.46 -17.46 18.79
CA GLN A 372 -14.60 -16.94 19.86
C GLN A 372 -14.62 -15.40 19.88
N LEU A 373 -14.69 -14.83 21.08
CA LEU A 373 -14.42 -13.42 21.32
C LEU A 373 -13.13 -13.26 22.14
N VAL A 374 -12.20 -12.46 21.63
CA VAL A 374 -10.89 -12.21 22.25
C VAL A 374 -10.83 -10.75 22.66
N ARG A 375 -10.68 -10.48 23.96
CA ARG A 375 -10.66 -9.12 24.50
C ARG A 375 -9.28 -8.50 24.37
N ILE A 376 -9.25 -7.20 24.12
CA ILE A 376 -8.06 -6.37 24.34
C ILE A 376 -8.09 -5.89 25.80
N THR A 377 -6.96 -5.95 26.49
CA THR A 377 -6.85 -5.59 27.92
C THR A 377 -5.70 -4.62 28.17
N ASP A 378 -5.70 -3.99 29.34
CA ASP A 378 -4.70 -2.99 29.71
C ASP A 378 -3.27 -3.56 29.75
N GLU A 379 -3.12 -4.86 29.92
CA GLU A 379 -1.83 -5.56 29.82
C GLU A 379 -1.18 -5.38 28.45
N ASN A 380 -2.00 -5.17 27.40
CA ASN A 380 -1.52 -4.98 26.03
C ASN A 380 -0.99 -3.55 25.75
N ILE A 381 -1.17 -2.58 26.67
CA ILE A 381 -0.81 -1.17 26.43
C ILE A 381 0.70 -0.96 26.28
N ASN A 382 1.51 -1.76 26.99
CA ASN A 382 2.97 -1.57 27.04
C ASN A 382 3.77 -2.69 26.36
N ILE A 383 3.12 -3.67 25.74
CA ILE A 383 3.75 -4.77 25.03
C ILE A 383 3.17 -4.85 23.62
N ASP A 384 3.91 -5.36 22.64
CA ASP A 384 3.36 -5.51 21.29
C ASP A 384 2.15 -6.44 21.32
N LEU A 385 0.98 -5.94 20.90
CA LEU A 385 -0.24 -6.75 20.87
C LEU A 385 -0.02 -7.93 19.94
N CYS A 386 -0.18 -9.12 20.52
CA CYS A 386 0.07 -10.40 19.89
C CYS A 386 -0.84 -11.44 20.56
N LEU A 387 -2.08 -11.53 20.10
CA LEU A 387 -3.11 -12.36 20.72
C LEU A 387 -3.19 -13.69 20.00
N GLU A 388 -2.87 -14.79 20.68
CA GLU A 388 -3.01 -16.13 20.13
C GLU A 388 -4.49 -16.51 20.02
N VAL A 389 -4.88 -17.05 18.87
CA VAL A 389 -6.21 -17.57 18.60
C VAL A 389 -6.13 -18.95 17.97
N ARG A 390 -7.09 -19.81 18.32
CA ARG A 390 -7.17 -21.18 17.84
C ARG A 390 -8.58 -21.44 17.32
N PHE A 391 -8.68 -21.99 16.13
CA PHE A 391 -9.96 -22.29 15.51
C PHE A 391 -9.85 -23.49 14.58
N ALA A 392 -10.98 -24.06 14.22
CA ALA A 392 -11.06 -25.19 13.29
C ALA A 392 -11.83 -24.79 12.03
N VAL A 393 -11.35 -25.21 10.86
CA VAL A 393 -12.04 -25.03 9.58
C VAL A 393 -12.23 -26.38 8.87
N PRO A 394 -13.33 -26.59 8.13
CA PRO A 394 -13.57 -27.89 7.48
C PRO A 394 -12.60 -28.17 6.33
N SER A 395 -12.09 -27.14 5.65
CA SER A 395 -11.10 -27.27 4.58
C SER A 395 -10.14 -26.07 4.55
N LEU A 396 -8.96 -26.23 3.92
CA LEU A 396 -8.01 -25.12 3.77
C LEU A 396 -8.55 -23.97 2.89
N SER A 397 -9.45 -24.28 1.96
CA SER A 397 -10.14 -23.29 1.11
C SER A 397 -11.34 -22.63 1.81
N SER A 398 -11.65 -23.02 3.05
CA SER A 398 -12.71 -22.38 3.83
C SER A 398 -12.33 -20.95 4.19
N SER A 399 -13.28 -20.03 4.00
CA SER A 399 -13.12 -18.63 4.40
C SER A 399 -13.35 -18.48 5.89
N ILE A 400 -12.45 -17.76 6.57
CA ILE A 400 -12.59 -17.34 7.96
C ILE A 400 -12.58 -15.81 8.03
N SER A 401 -13.44 -15.28 8.88
CA SER A 401 -13.53 -13.86 9.16
C SER A 401 -12.97 -13.58 10.55
N ILE A 402 -12.08 -12.60 10.63
CA ILE A 402 -11.70 -11.94 11.87
C ILE A 402 -12.14 -10.48 11.79
N SER A 403 -12.84 -10.03 12.83
CA SER A 403 -13.40 -8.67 12.90
C SER A 403 -13.12 -8.04 14.26
N LEU A 404 -12.95 -6.72 14.29
CA LEU A 404 -12.89 -5.89 15.49
C LEU A 404 -14.28 -5.32 15.81
N LEU A 405 -14.61 -5.30 17.09
CA LEU A 405 -15.82 -4.70 17.65
C LEU A 405 -15.41 -3.63 18.67
N GLU A 406 -15.92 -2.41 18.52
CA GLU A 406 -15.74 -1.28 19.45
C GLU A 406 -17.13 -0.78 19.88
N GLU A 407 -17.47 -0.86 21.17
CA GLU A 407 -18.73 -0.41 21.84
C GLU A 407 -20.08 -0.97 21.33
N THR A 408 -20.32 -0.91 20.02
CA THR A 408 -21.51 -1.38 19.31
C THR A 408 -21.36 -2.85 18.88
N ASP A 409 -22.46 -3.47 18.42
CA ASP A 409 -22.43 -4.81 17.79
C ASP A 409 -21.97 -4.75 16.30
N GLU A 410 -21.52 -3.58 15.81
CA GLU A 410 -20.94 -3.48 14.47
C GLU A 410 -19.55 -4.11 14.40
N GLU A 411 -19.29 -4.81 13.30
CA GLU A 411 -18.08 -5.58 13.09
C GLU A 411 -17.31 -5.08 11.87
N PHE A 412 -16.05 -4.74 12.09
CA PHE A 412 -15.15 -4.27 11.05
C PHE A 412 -14.04 -5.30 10.83
N HIS A 413 -13.90 -5.79 9.60
CA HIS A 413 -12.87 -6.78 9.28
C HIS A 413 -11.46 -6.19 9.47
N ILE A 414 -10.59 -6.97 10.11
CA ILE A 414 -9.16 -6.64 10.18
C ILE A 414 -8.50 -6.78 8.80
N SER A 415 -7.26 -6.30 8.65
CA SER A 415 -6.62 -6.31 7.34
C SER A 415 -6.50 -7.71 6.76
N GLY A 416 -6.84 -7.83 5.47
CA GLY A 416 -6.84 -9.10 4.74
C GLY A 416 -8.05 -10.01 5.01
N SER A 417 -8.80 -9.78 6.08
CA SER A 417 -10.02 -10.53 6.40
C SER A 417 -11.18 -10.14 5.46
N PRO A 418 -12.07 -11.07 5.09
CA PRO A 418 -11.96 -12.51 5.32
C PRO A 418 -10.91 -13.15 4.38
N PHE A 419 -10.35 -14.26 4.80
CA PHE A 419 -9.30 -15.00 4.07
C PHE A 419 -9.50 -16.51 4.16
N THR A 420 -8.91 -17.25 3.22
CA THR A 420 -8.80 -18.70 3.28
C THR A 420 -7.49 -19.12 3.96
N ILE A 421 -7.43 -20.33 4.52
CA ILE A 421 -6.21 -20.83 5.18
C ILE A 421 -5.12 -21.13 4.15
N GLU A 422 -5.48 -21.66 3.00
CA GLU A 422 -4.56 -21.82 1.86
C GLU A 422 -3.93 -20.48 1.44
N TRP A 423 -4.71 -19.39 1.48
CA TRP A 423 -4.20 -18.05 1.17
C TRP A 423 -3.16 -17.61 2.21
N LEU A 424 -3.44 -17.77 3.50
CA LEU A 424 -2.49 -17.45 4.56
C LEU A 424 -1.20 -18.27 4.47
N VAL A 425 -1.32 -19.59 4.26
CA VAL A 425 -0.18 -20.51 4.10
C VAL A 425 0.71 -20.08 2.95
N SER A 426 0.10 -19.78 1.79
CA SER A 426 0.82 -19.32 0.61
C SER A 426 1.50 -17.98 0.84
N ARG A 427 0.83 -17.04 1.52
CA ARG A 427 1.33 -15.67 1.71
C ARG A 427 2.46 -15.60 2.71
N GLN A 428 2.37 -16.37 3.79
CA GLN A 428 3.43 -16.49 4.77
C GLN A 428 4.53 -17.46 4.32
N ALA A 429 4.40 -18.07 3.13
CA ALA A 429 5.33 -19.05 2.58
C ALA A 429 5.63 -20.21 3.55
N LEU A 430 4.61 -20.70 4.27
CA LEU A 430 4.78 -21.76 5.28
C LEU A 430 5.10 -23.12 4.64
N ASN A 431 4.74 -23.30 3.37
CA ASN A 431 4.97 -24.51 2.59
C ASN A 431 6.19 -24.43 1.65
N VAL A 432 6.98 -23.35 1.72
CA VAL A 432 8.11 -23.14 0.81
C VAL A 432 9.43 -23.38 1.55
N PRO A 433 10.14 -24.49 1.31
CA PRO A 433 11.36 -24.85 2.03
C PRO A 433 12.60 -24.03 1.63
N PHE A 434 12.55 -23.26 0.54
CA PHE A 434 13.69 -22.47 0.04
C PHE A 434 13.27 -21.22 -0.73
N GLY A 435 14.05 -20.14 -0.64
CA GLY A 435 13.86 -18.92 -1.45
C GLY A 435 13.23 -17.73 -0.73
N THR A 436 12.90 -17.86 0.55
CA THR A 436 12.52 -16.75 1.43
C THR A 436 13.76 -15.99 1.93
N SER A 437 13.62 -14.72 2.33
CA SER A 437 14.75 -13.88 2.79
C SER A 437 15.44 -14.39 4.07
N ASP A 438 14.78 -15.31 4.77
CA ASP A 438 15.18 -15.92 6.03
C ASP A 438 15.66 -17.37 5.88
N HIS A 439 15.67 -17.97 4.68
CA HIS A 439 16.13 -19.35 4.42
C HIS A 439 15.72 -20.33 5.52
N ARG A 440 14.41 -20.55 5.67
CA ARG A 440 13.84 -21.30 6.80
C ARG A 440 14.26 -22.77 6.78
N GLU A 441 14.93 -23.23 7.84
CA GLU A 441 15.04 -24.66 8.12
C GLU A 441 13.66 -25.16 8.57
N LEU A 442 13.14 -26.19 7.89
CA LEU A 442 11.93 -26.87 8.33
C LEU A 442 12.20 -27.50 9.69
N VAL A 443 11.41 -27.15 10.71
CA VAL A 443 11.24 -28.03 11.86
C VAL A 443 10.38 -29.19 11.36
N TYR A 444 11.03 -30.24 10.84
CA TYR A 444 10.38 -31.51 10.61
C TYR A 444 9.91 -32.05 11.96
N SER A 445 8.60 -32.05 12.17
CA SER A 445 7.93 -33.01 13.05
C SER A 445 6.65 -33.46 12.35
N ASP A 446 6.68 -34.70 11.88
CA ASP A 446 5.54 -35.57 11.59
C ASP A 446 4.68 -35.24 10.36
N LEU A 447 5.29 -35.41 9.17
CA LEU A 447 4.56 -35.80 7.95
C LEU A 447 4.46 -37.33 7.77
N ASP A 448 4.91 -38.12 8.74
CA ASP A 448 4.69 -39.56 8.77
C ASP A 448 3.37 -39.89 9.46
N CYS A 449 2.24 -39.46 8.89
CA CYS A 449 0.91 -40.01 9.22
C CYS A 449 -0.09 -39.68 8.10
N VAL A 450 0.09 -40.32 6.94
CA VAL A 450 -1.01 -40.60 6.01
C VAL A 450 -1.10 -42.11 5.90
N PRO A 451 -2.21 -42.76 6.28
CA PRO A 451 -2.53 -44.07 5.72
C PRO A 451 -2.98 -43.95 4.26
#